data_AF-A0AAD3WXQ6-F1
#
_entry.id   AF-A0AAD3WXQ6-F1
#
_cell.length_a   1.000
_cell.length_b   1.000
_cell.length_c   1.000
_cell.angle_alpha   90.00
_cell.angle_beta   90.00
_cell.angle_gamma   90.00
#
_symmetry.space_group_name_H-M   'P 1'
#
loop_
_entity.id
_entity.type
_entity.pdbx_description
1 polymer ?
#
loop_
_entity_poly.entity_id
_entity_poly.type
_entity_poly.pdbx_seq_one_letter_code
_entity_poly.pdbx_strand_id
1 'polypeptide(L)'
;MISKEAANPLTALSPLNDQQLATLAQTAAELSPQQLAWISGYFWGLSQTPTAAAVAQATGDVSLNAHSNPAPKVTLIYASQTGNAKGVAQEVATFLNQNNIENQVVAAGDYKGKNLAKETYVVLVASTHGEGEAPDDAVELYEFMQSKKAPKLEQLNYAVIGLGDSSYEFFCQTGKDFDAFFKRLGAKAFVPRIDCDVDYSADISTWQGQALEQIQQALTTSAQVVPLPISHSSTQAINYSKQNPFTASLSVQQKITGRNSSKDVRHIEIDLEGSGLRYEPGDSLGIWYLNDPELVSQLLSTLGLDGETLVDVDGETLSLATALQHHYEITAANPLFVTKYAELSQSKRLLKLITNKDKLRQYAAETQIVDVIAEKKAQLTATELLSLLRRLTPRLYSIASSMSEVGEEVHLTVGVVQYQQKDQIRLGGASGFLAQRLAEDDAVKVFVETNNHFKLPENDSTPIIMVGPGTGIAPFRSFLQERDNREASGKNWLLFGDRSFTEDFLYQVEWQKYLKSGLLTQLDVAFSRDQVEKVYVQHRLLEHGKQVWQWLEDGAYFYVCGDASQMAKDVHQALLTLVQQHGNKNAEQAEQYLAELRKAKRYQKDVY
;
A
#
# COMPACT_ATOMS: atom_id res chain seq x y z
N MET A 1 -15.96 81.96 -0.10
CA MET A 1 -15.91 81.48 -1.49
C MET A 1 -15.18 80.15 -1.51
N ILE A 2 -15.98 79.09 -1.69
CA ILE A 2 -15.71 77.85 -2.42
C ILE A 2 -14.43 77.07 -2.03
N SER A 3 -14.71 76.00 -1.27
CA SER A 3 -13.95 74.79 -0.98
C SER A 3 -13.28 74.17 -2.22
N LYS A 4 -12.00 73.80 -2.08
CA LYS A 4 -11.35 72.77 -2.91
C LYS A 4 -11.19 71.51 -2.05
N GLU A 5 -12.12 70.57 -2.22
CA GLU A 5 -11.88 69.17 -1.86
C GLU A 5 -10.72 68.63 -2.69
N ALA A 6 -9.72 68.06 -2.03
CA ALA A 6 -8.70 67.27 -2.71
C ALA A 6 -9.35 65.92 -3.08
N ALA A 7 -9.74 65.79 -4.34
CA ALA A 7 -10.26 64.54 -4.89
C ALA A 7 -9.21 63.43 -4.77
N ASN A 8 -9.60 62.31 -4.17
CA ASN A 8 -8.81 61.08 -4.09
C ASN A 8 -8.59 60.55 -5.53
N PRO A 9 -7.35 60.34 -6.01
CA PRO A 9 -7.05 60.07 -7.43
C PRO A 9 -7.65 58.77 -8.02
N LEU A 10 -8.37 57.98 -7.21
CA LEU A 10 -9.06 56.76 -7.63
C LEU A 10 -10.44 56.99 -8.28
N THR A 11 -11.04 58.17 -8.16
CA THR A 11 -12.42 58.42 -8.66
C THR A 11 -12.52 58.67 -10.16
N ALA A 12 -11.43 59.03 -10.85
CA ALA A 12 -11.51 59.39 -12.28
C ALA A 12 -11.41 58.20 -13.26
N LEU A 13 -11.04 57.00 -12.80
CA LEU A 13 -10.77 55.83 -13.66
C LEU A 13 -11.37 54.52 -13.14
N SER A 14 -12.13 54.56 -12.04
CA SER A 14 -12.74 53.36 -11.46
C SER A 14 -14.08 53.04 -12.13
N PRO A 15 -14.36 51.77 -12.50
CA PRO A 15 -15.67 51.35 -12.98
C PRO A 15 -16.73 51.22 -11.86
N LEU A 16 -16.34 51.45 -10.60
CA LEU A 16 -17.20 51.37 -9.42
C LEU A 16 -17.85 52.72 -9.11
N ASN A 17 -19.10 52.71 -8.63
CA ASN A 17 -19.77 53.94 -8.20
C ASN A 17 -19.25 54.44 -6.83
N ASP A 18 -19.59 55.68 -6.46
CA ASP A 18 -19.06 56.33 -5.25
C ASP A 18 -19.34 55.56 -3.96
N GLN A 19 -20.50 54.91 -3.86
CA GLN A 19 -20.88 54.10 -2.69
C GLN A 19 -20.05 52.81 -2.61
N GLN A 20 -19.81 52.16 -3.75
CA GLN A 20 -18.97 50.98 -3.85
C GLN A 20 -17.50 51.31 -3.56
N LEU A 21 -17.01 52.45 -4.06
CA LEU A 21 -15.67 52.96 -3.77
C LEU A 21 -15.47 53.27 -2.30
N ALA A 22 -16.44 53.92 -1.65
CA ALA A 22 -16.37 54.22 -0.22
C ALA A 22 -16.31 52.94 0.62
N THR A 23 -17.14 51.95 0.28
CA THR A 23 -17.18 50.65 0.98
C THR A 23 -15.88 49.86 0.78
N LEU A 24 -15.35 49.85 -0.45
CA LEU A 24 -14.08 49.19 -0.76
C LEU A 24 -12.91 49.86 -0.04
N ALA A 25 -12.86 51.20 -0.01
CA ALA A 25 -11.82 51.96 0.66
C ALA A 25 -11.83 51.74 2.18
N GLN A 26 -13.02 51.72 2.80
CA GLN A 26 -13.17 51.41 4.22
C GLN A 26 -12.73 49.99 4.54
N THR A 27 -13.16 49.02 3.72
CA THR A 27 -12.77 47.60 3.91
C THR A 27 -11.27 47.41 3.72
N ALA A 28 -10.66 48.06 2.73
CA ALA A 28 -9.23 47.95 2.46
C ALA A 28 -8.35 48.54 3.58
N ALA A 29 -8.83 49.55 4.29
CA ALA A 29 -8.10 50.19 5.38
C ALA A 29 -7.94 49.29 6.63
N GLU A 30 -8.79 48.27 6.78
CA GLU A 30 -8.80 47.36 7.93
C GLU A 30 -8.07 46.02 7.66
N LEU A 31 -7.48 45.85 6.47
CA LEU A 31 -6.89 44.60 6.02
C LEU A 31 -5.35 44.64 5.96
N SER A 32 -4.73 43.49 6.25
CA SER A 32 -3.30 43.29 6.09
C SER A 32 -2.89 43.10 4.61
N PRO A 33 -1.60 43.30 4.26
CA PRO A 33 -1.13 43.11 2.88
C PRO A 33 -1.39 41.71 2.30
N GLN A 34 -1.29 40.66 3.11
CA GLN A 34 -1.59 39.29 2.67
C GLN A 34 -3.10 39.08 2.39
N GLN A 35 -3.97 39.69 3.21
CA GLN A 35 -5.42 39.62 2.97
C GLN A 35 -5.83 40.41 1.73
N LEU A 36 -5.21 41.56 1.47
CA LEU A 36 -5.44 42.34 0.24
C LEU A 36 -4.99 41.55 -1.00
N ALA A 37 -3.84 40.87 -0.94
CA ALA A 37 -3.37 40.02 -2.04
C ALA A 37 -4.33 38.85 -2.31
N TRP A 38 -4.82 38.18 -1.25
CA TRP A 38 -5.79 37.09 -1.40
C TRP A 38 -7.11 37.55 -2.01
N ILE A 39 -7.66 38.69 -1.55
CA ILE A 39 -8.91 39.26 -2.08
C ILE A 39 -8.76 39.66 -3.54
N SER A 40 -7.59 40.16 -3.94
CA SER A 40 -7.34 40.50 -5.35
C SER A 40 -7.45 39.27 -6.28
N GLY A 41 -6.92 38.13 -5.85
CA GLY A 41 -7.05 36.85 -6.56
C GLY A 41 -8.49 36.34 -6.58
N TYR A 42 -9.22 36.51 -5.46
CA TYR A 42 -10.64 36.13 -5.36
C TYR A 42 -11.54 36.92 -6.31
N PHE A 43 -11.41 38.26 -6.36
CA PHE A 43 -12.17 39.09 -7.30
C PHE A 43 -11.80 38.84 -8.75
N TRP A 44 -10.52 38.56 -9.03
CA TRP A 44 -10.10 38.15 -10.37
C TRP A 44 -10.78 36.84 -10.76
N GLY A 45 -10.83 35.85 -9.87
CA GLY A 45 -11.56 34.59 -10.09
C GLY A 45 -13.06 34.79 -10.35
N LEU A 46 -13.72 35.68 -9.61
CA LEU A 46 -15.12 36.04 -9.86
C LEU A 46 -15.33 36.68 -11.23
N SER A 47 -14.39 37.52 -11.68
CA SER A 47 -14.47 38.17 -13.00
C SER A 47 -14.32 37.20 -14.18
N GLN A 48 -13.71 36.03 -13.96
CA GLN A 48 -13.57 34.97 -14.97
C GLN A 48 -14.80 34.05 -15.05
N THR A 49 -15.80 34.26 -14.18
CA THR A 49 -17.06 33.50 -14.23
C THR A 49 -18.03 34.23 -15.17
N PRO A 50 -18.46 33.64 -16.32
CA PRO A 50 -19.36 34.32 -17.23
C PRO A 50 -20.75 34.51 -16.56
N THR A 51 -21.16 35.75 -16.34
CA THR A 51 -22.54 36.06 -15.95
C THR A 51 -23.48 35.80 -17.14
N ALA A 52 -24.26 34.71 -17.06
CA ALA A 52 -25.35 34.42 -17.98
C ALA A 52 -26.48 35.45 -17.78
N ALA A 53 -26.42 36.59 -18.49
CA ALA A 53 -27.49 37.58 -18.49
C ALA A 53 -27.53 38.33 -19.82
N ALA A 54 -27.98 37.67 -20.89
CA ALA A 54 -28.38 38.35 -22.12
C ALA A 54 -29.28 37.51 -23.06
N VAL A 55 -30.32 36.82 -22.58
CA VAL A 55 -31.51 36.54 -23.43
C VAL A 55 -32.75 36.34 -22.54
N ALA A 56 -33.49 37.41 -22.25
CA ALA A 56 -34.80 37.30 -21.61
C ALA A 56 -35.73 38.40 -22.11
N GLN A 57 -36.20 38.26 -23.36
CA GLN A 57 -37.46 38.86 -23.81
C GLN A 57 -38.09 37.96 -24.89
N ALA A 58 -39.00 37.09 -24.46
CA ALA A 58 -40.30 36.78 -25.09
C ALA A 58 -40.81 35.40 -24.64
N THR A 59 -42.09 35.34 -24.26
CA THR A 59 -42.92 34.15 -23.96
C THR A 59 -42.54 33.45 -22.65
N GLY A 60 -43.40 33.26 -21.66
CA GLY A 60 -44.81 32.87 -21.65
C GLY A 60 -44.88 31.65 -20.73
N ASP A 61 -45.71 31.70 -19.68
CA ASP A 61 -45.83 30.70 -18.60
C ASP A 61 -45.70 29.24 -19.08
N VAL A 62 -44.64 28.55 -18.65
CA VAL A 62 -44.64 27.09 -18.46
C VAL A 62 -43.84 26.78 -17.20
N SER A 63 -44.55 26.39 -16.14
CA SER A 63 -43.97 25.78 -14.95
C SER A 63 -43.22 24.51 -15.33
N LEU A 64 -41.90 24.51 -15.20
CA LEU A 64 -41.08 23.30 -15.20
C LEU A 64 -40.63 23.03 -13.77
N ASN A 65 -41.40 22.19 -13.07
CA ASN A 65 -40.87 21.40 -11.96
C ASN A 65 -39.84 20.41 -12.52
N ALA A 66 -38.59 20.85 -12.64
CA ALA A 66 -37.47 19.93 -12.81
C ALA A 66 -36.82 19.71 -11.44
N HIS A 67 -37.22 18.63 -10.77
CA HIS A 67 -36.36 18.02 -9.77
C HIS A 67 -35.13 17.47 -10.50
N SER A 68 -34.06 18.26 -10.57
CA SER A 68 -32.76 17.76 -10.98
C SER A 68 -32.30 16.76 -9.92
N ASN A 69 -32.37 15.46 -10.22
CA ASN A 69 -31.64 14.46 -9.43
C ASN A 69 -30.15 14.85 -9.45
N PRO A 70 -29.46 14.86 -8.30
CA PRO A 70 -28.02 15.04 -8.30
C PRO A 70 -27.37 13.98 -9.19
N ALA A 71 -26.34 14.36 -9.95
CA ALA A 71 -25.58 13.43 -10.78
C ALA A 71 -25.14 12.24 -9.92
N PRO A 72 -25.25 10.99 -10.40
CA PRO A 72 -24.91 9.83 -9.60
C PRO A 72 -23.39 9.82 -9.35
N LYS A 73 -23.03 10.01 -8.08
CA LYS A 73 -21.66 9.97 -7.59
C LYS A 73 -21.23 8.52 -7.38
N VAL A 74 -20.04 8.16 -7.88
CA VAL A 74 -19.45 6.83 -7.66
C VAL A 74 -18.59 6.85 -6.40
N THR A 75 -18.89 5.97 -5.44
CA THR A 75 -18.08 5.81 -4.24
C THR A 75 -17.14 4.62 -4.41
N LEU A 76 -15.83 4.88 -4.47
CA LEU A 76 -14.79 3.87 -4.50
C LEU A 76 -14.32 3.59 -3.07
N ILE A 77 -14.52 2.36 -2.62
CA ILE A 77 -14.05 1.89 -1.32
C ILE A 77 -12.88 0.94 -1.57
N TYR A 78 -11.74 1.17 -0.91
CA TYR A 78 -10.60 0.25 -0.98
C TYR A 78 -10.34 -0.44 0.35
N ALA A 79 -10.03 -1.73 0.30
CA ALA A 79 -9.60 -2.58 1.41
C ALA A 79 -8.18 -3.06 1.11
N SER A 80 -7.18 -2.47 1.76
CA SER A 80 -5.78 -2.57 1.34
C SER A 80 -4.83 -2.75 2.52
N GLN A 81 -4.03 -3.84 2.50
CA GLN A 81 -2.95 -4.03 3.48
C GLN A 81 -1.67 -3.29 3.04
N THR A 82 -1.21 -3.52 1.82
CA THR A 82 0.06 -3.02 1.27
C THR A 82 -0.13 -1.97 0.18
N GLY A 83 -1.25 -1.25 0.22
CA GLY A 83 -1.54 -0.16 -0.73
C GLY A 83 -1.97 -0.54 -2.16
N ASN A 84 -1.82 -1.79 -2.61
CA ASN A 84 -2.23 -2.21 -3.96
C ASN A 84 -3.71 -1.89 -4.29
N ALA A 85 -4.65 -2.20 -3.40
CA ALA A 85 -6.07 -1.93 -3.63
C ALA A 85 -6.38 -0.43 -3.60
N LYS A 86 -5.65 0.35 -2.79
CA LYS A 86 -5.70 1.81 -2.80
C LYS A 86 -5.23 2.37 -4.15
N GLY A 87 -4.11 1.88 -4.67
CA GLY A 87 -3.57 2.28 -5.98
C GLY A 87 -4.56 2.02 -7.11
N VAL A 88 -5.15 0.81 -7.16
CA VAL A 88 -6.19 0.48 -8.16
C VAL A 88 -7.43 1.37 -8.00
N ALA A 89 -7.88 1.64 -6.78
CA ALA A 89 -9.01 2.56 -6.56
C ALA A 89 -8.72 3.99 -7.04
N GLN A 90 -7.50 4.49 -6.82
CA GLN A 90 -7.05 5.79 -7.32
C GLN A 90 -6.93 5.83 -8.84
N GLU A 91 -6.49 4.73 -9.45
CA GLU A 91 -6.42 4.58 -10.90
C GLU A 91 -7.83 4.64 -11.52
N VAL A 92 -8.78 3.86 -10.99
CA VAL A 92 -10.17 3.88 -11.43
C VAL A 92 -10.80 5.26 -11.20
N ALA A 93 -10.52 5.91 -10.07
CA ALA A 93 -11.00 7.28 -9.81
C ALA A 93 -10.48 8.30 -10.84
N THR A 94 -9.19 8.21 -11.18
CA THR A 94 -8.57 9.05 -12.22
C THR A 94 -9.23 8.82 -13.57
N PHE A 95 -9.44 7.55 -13.93
CA PHE A 95 -10.11 7.17 -15.16
C PHE A 95 -11.57 7.67 -15.23
N LEU A 96 -12.32 7.59 -14.13
CA LEU A 96 -13.69 8.12 -14.05
C LEU A 96 -13.70 9.66 -14.16
N ASN A 97 -12.76 10.35 -13.51
CA ASN A 97 -12.63 11.81 -13.62
C ASN A 97 -12.33 12.26 -15.06
N GLN A 98 -11.45 11.55 -15.77
CA GLN A 98 -11.14 11.81 -17.18
C GLN A 98 -12.36 11.66 -18.09
N ASN A 99 -13.34 10.86 -17.67
CA ASN A 99 -14.61 10.64 -18.37
C ASN A 99 -15.78 11.46 -17.78
N ASN A 100 -15.50 12.50 -16.99
CA ASN A 100 -16.47 13.41 -16.37
C ASN A 100 -17.47 12.74 -15.42
N ILE A 101 -17.08 11.66 -14.73
CA ILE A 101 -17.89 10.99 -13.72
C ILE A 101 -17.41 11.40 -12.33
N GLU A 102 -18.28 12.08 -11.58
CA GLU A 102 -17.98 12.49 -10.20
C GLU A 102 -17.79 11.26 -9.31
N ASN A 103 -16.70 11.24 -8.55
CA ASN A 103 -16.37 10.12 -7.68
C ASN A 103 -15.67 10.55 -6.39
N GLN A 104 -15.62 9.63 -5.43
CA GLN A 104 -14.83 9.78 -4.20
C GLN A 104 -14.14 8.47 -3.86
N VAL A 105 -12.92 8.55 -3.32
CA VAL A 105 -12.15 7.38 -2.86
C VAL A 105 -12.07 7.41 -1.34
N VAL A 106 -12.43 6.29 -0.69
CA VAL A 106 -12.48 6.16 0.78
C VAL A 106 -11.88 4.83 1.20
N ALA A 107 -11.07 4.84 2.26
CA ALA A 107 -10.55 3.60 2.87
C ALA A 107 -11.69 2.84 3.56
N ALA A 108 -11.70 1.52 3.50
CA ALA A 108 -12.74 0.69 4.13
C ALA A 108 -12.84 0.97 5.65
N GLY A 109 -11.70 1.21 6.32
CA GLY A 109 -11.65 1.47 7.76
C GLY A 109 -12.22 2.82 8.19
N ASP A 110 -12.24 3.79 7.28
CA ASP A 110 -12.84 5.11 7.53
C ASP A 110 -14.29 5.17 7.00
N TYR A 111 -14.75 4.12 6.32
CA TYR A 111 -16.08 4.06 5.73
C TYR A 111 -17.12 3.47 6.68
N LYS A 112 -18.17 4.26 6.99
CA LYS A 112 -19.27 3.81 7.83
C LYS A 112 -20.24 2.95 7.02
N GLY A 113 -20.25 1.63 7.24
CA GLY A 113 -21.07 0.67 6.48
C GLY A 113 -22.58 0.99 6.38
N LYS A 114 -23.16 1.70 7.36
CA LYS A 114 -24.56 2.19 7.30
C LYS A 114 -24.82 3.15 6.12
N ASN A 115 -23.79 3.80 5.60
CA ASN A 115 -23.90 4.72 4.47
C ASN A 115 -24.21 4.00 3.16
N LEU A 116 -23.93 2.68 3.04
CA LEU A 116 -24.24 1.90 1.82
C LEU A 116 -25.70 2.02 1.37
N ALA A 117 -26.64 2.19 2.30
CA ALA A 117 -28.06 2.36 1.98
C ALA A 117 -28.40 3.71 1.30
N LYS A 118 -27.47 4.66 1.32
CA LYS A 118 -27.60 5.99 0.69
C LYS A 118 -26.85 6.09 -0.64
N GLU A 119 -25.99 5.12 -0.93
CA GLU A 119 -25.16 5.11 -2.13
C GLU A 119 -25.97 4.58 -3.33
N THR A 120 -25.66 5.08 -4.53
CA THR A 120 -26.26 4.59 -5.79
C THR A 120 -25.29 3.72 -6.58
N TYR A 121 -23.99 4.08 -6.59
CA TYR A 121 -22.92 3.33 -7.23
C TYR A 121 -21.73 3.16 -6.28
N VAL A 122 -21.34 1.91 -6.04
CA VAL A 122 -20.15 1.57 -5.25
C VAL A 122 -19.22 0.68 -6.06
N VAL A 123 -17.94 1.04 -6.11
CA VAL A 123 -16.87 0.14 -6.55
C VAL A 123 -16.08 -0.25 -5.32
N LEU A 124 -16.01 -1.53 -5.00
CA LEU A 124 -15.17 -2.03 -3.93
C LEU A 124 -13.92 -2.70 -4.51
N VAL A 125 -12.74 -2.22 -4.11
CA VAL A 125 -11.46 -2.84 -4.46
C VAL A 125 -10.91 -3.50 -3.20
N ALA A 126 -10.78 -4.82 -3.19
CA ALA A 126 -10.39 -5.56 -2.00
C ALA A 126 -9.21 -6.50 -2.26
N SER A 127 -8.11 -6.27 -1.54
CA SER A 127 -7.03 -7.25 -1.42
C SER A 127 -7.41 -8.37 -0.44
N THR A 128 -6.80 -9.55 -0.59
CA THR A 128 -6.93 -10.66 0.35
C THR A 128 -5.59 -10.93 1.03
N HIS A 129 -5.61 -11.10 2.35
CA HIS A 129 -4.40 -11.31 3.14
C HIS A 129 -4.38 -12.72 3.79
N GLY A 130 -3.17 -13.23 4.03
CA GLY A 130 -2.96 -14.50 4.72
C GLY A 130 -3.76 -15.67 4.13
N GLU A 131 -4.56 -16.32 4.98
CA GLU A 131 -5.39 -17.49 4.63
C GLU A 131 -6.82 -17.07 4.25
N GLY A 132 -6.96 -16.06 3.39
CA GLY A 132 -8.27 -15.62 2.91
C GLY A 132 -8.93 -14.51 3.73
N GLU A 133 -8.19 -13.90 4.63
CA GLU A 133 -8.68 -12.87 5.54
C GLU A 133 -8.80 -11.51 4.84
N ALA A 134 -9.76 -10.70 5.28
CA ALA A 134 -9.84 -9.30 4.87
C ALA A 134 -8.64 -8.53 5.44
N PRO A 135 -8.11 -7.52 4.72
CA PRO A 135 -7.10 -6.61 5.25
C PRO A 135 -7.56 -5.98 6.56
N ASP A 136 -6.63 -5.63 7.45
CA ASP A 136 -6.95 -5.13 8.79
C ASP A 136 -7.82 -3.86 8.72
N ASP A 137 -7.65 -3.02 7.70
CA ASP A 137 -8.45 -1.82 7.47
C ASP A 137 -9.92 -2.12 7.12
N ALA A 138 -10.24 -3.32 6.64
CA ALA A 138 -11.57 -3.67 6.13
C ALA A 138 -12.40 -4.52 7.09
N VAL A 139 -11.81 -5.01 8.18
CA VAL A 139 -12.45 -5.95 9.12
C VAL A 139 -13.79 -5.42 9.63
N GLU A 140 -13.88 -4.15 10.04
CA GLU A 140 -15.14 -3.59 10.55
C GLU A 140 -16.25 -3.57 9.48
N LEU A 141 -15.92 -3.15 8.25
CA LEU A 141 -16.88 -3.14 7.15
C LEU A 141 -17.30 -4.57 6.76
N TYR A 142 -16.33 -5.49 6.73
CA TYR A 142 -16.53 -6.90 6.44
C TYR A 142 -17.50 -7.56 7.44
N GLU A 143 -17.22 -7.45 8.74
CA GLU A 143 -18.08 -7.98 9.81
C GLU A 143 -19.46 -7.32 9.81
N PHE A 144 -19.52 -5.99 9.63
CA PHE A 144 -20.79 -5.27 9.55
C PHE A 144 -21.67 -5.81 8.44
N MET A 145 -21.12 -5.95 7.22
CA MET A 145 -21.82 -6.48 6.06
C MET A 145 -22.22 -7.94 6.25
N GLN A 146 -21.40 -8.75 6.92
CA GLN A 146 -21.74 -10.14 7.25
C GLN A 146 -22.93 -10.22 8.22
N SER A 147 -23.00 -9.30 9.19
CA SER A 147 -23.98 -9.30 10.28
C SER A 147 -25.44 -9.11 9.83
N LYS A 148 -26.38 -9.47 10.71
CA LYS A 148 -27.82 -9.19 10.53
C LYS A 148 -28.17 -7.69 10.64
N LYS A 149 -27.23 -6.83 11.06
CA LYS A 149 -27.44 -5.39 11.22
C LYS A 149 -27.24 -4.61 9.91
N ALA A 150 -26.68 -5.26 8.88
CA ALA A 150 -26.50 -4.64 7.57
C ALA A 150 -27.86 -4.28 6.94
N PRO A 151 -27.99 -3.07 6.35
CA PRO A 151 -29.22 -2.66 5.70
C PRO A 151 -29.45 -3.43 4.39
N LYS A 152 -30.69 -3.50 3.94
CA LYS A 152 -30.99 -3.91 2.56
C LYS A 152 -30.49 -2.84 1.59
N LEU A 153 -29.95 -3.26 0.46
CA LEU A 153 -29.25 -2.43 -0.53
C LEU A 153 -29.94 -2.50 -1.90
N GLU A 154 -31.27 -2.53 -1.93
CA GLU A 154 -32.08 -2.76 -3.15
C GLU A 154 -31.89 -1.69 -4.25
N GLN A 155 -31.44 -0.48 -3.86
CA GLN A 155 -31.19 0.65 -4.75
C GLN A 155 -29.71 0.80 -5.13
N LEU A 156 -28.82 0.00 -4.55
CA LEU A 156 -27.38 0.10 -4.78
C LEU A 156 -26.98 -0.73 -6.01
N ASN A 157 -26.27 -0.08 -6.93
CA ASN A 157 -25.49 -0.77 -7.94
C ASN A 157 -24.04 -0.89 -7.46
N TYR A 158 -23.44 -2.06 -7.60
CA TYR A 158 -22.06 -2.28 -7.16
C TYR A 158 -21.21 -3.02 -8.19
N ALA A 159 -19.91 -2.92 -8.04
CA ALA A 159 -18.94 -3.80 -8.67
C ALA A 159 -17.79 -4.08 -7.70
N VAL A 160 -17.14 -5.23 -7.86
CA VAL A 160 -16.04 -5.67 -6.98
C VAL A 160 -14.82 -6.04 -7.80
N ILE A 161 -13.66 -5.53 -7.40
CA ILE A 161 -12.35 -5.90 -7.89
C ILE A 161 -11.64 -6.63 -6.75
N GLY A 162 -11.44 -7.94 -6.89
CA GLY A 162 -10.62 -8.72 -5.97
C GLY A 162 -9.16 -8.70 -6.39
N LEU A 163 -8.25 -8.43 -5.46
CA LEU A 163 -6.81 -8.57 -5.67
C LEU A 163 -6.27 -9.71 -4.80
N GLY A 164 -5.54 -10.65 -5.39
CA GLY A 164 -4.95 -11.76 -4.66
C GLY A 164 -3.76 -12.37 -5.41
N ASP A 165 -3.24 -13.48 -4.88
CA ASP A 165 -2.24 -14.30 -5.57
C ASP A 165 -2.78 -15.73 -5.67
N SER A 166 -2.85 -16.25 -6.90
CA SER A 166 -3.37 -17.59 -7.17
C SER A 166 -2.50 -18.72 -6.61
N SER A 167 -1.31 -18.40 -6.10
CA SER A 167 -0.50 -19.35 -5.32
C SER A 167 -1.10 -19.72 -3.97
N TYR A 168 -1.96 -18.85 -3.41
CA TYR A 168 -2.62 -19.06 -2.13
C TYR A 168 -3.92 -19.84 -2.29
N GLU A 169 -4.39 -20.45 -1.20
CA GLU A 169 -5.65 -21.22 -1.23
C GLU A 169 -6.86 -20.37 -1.53
N PHE A 170 -6.94 -19.26 -0.81
CA PHE A 170 -8.10 -18.39 -0.76
C PHE A 170 -7.90 -17.22 -1.72
N PHE A 171 -7.59 -17.52 -2.98
CA PHE A 171 -7.37 -16.53 -4.04
C PHE A 171 -8.57 -15.56 -4.14
N CYS A 172 -8.33 -14.26 -3.96
CA CYS A 172 -9.34 -13.20 -3.98
C CYS A 172 -10.56 -13.43 -3.05
N GLN A 173 -10.38 -14.16 -1.94
CA GLN A 173 -11.48 -14.56 -1.06
C GLN A 173 -12.25 -13.36 -0.49
N THR A 174 -11.56 -12.32 -0.05
CA THR A 174 -12.18 -11.09 0.46
C THR A 174 -13.08 -10.43 -0.60
N GLY A 175 -12.63 -10.35 -1.85
CA GLY A 175 -13.45 -9.83 -2.96
C GLY A 175 -14.68 -10.70 -3.24
N LYS A 176 -14.53 -12.03 -3.17
CA LYS A 176 -15.63 -13.00 -3.31
C LYS A 176 -16.67 -12.83 -2.20
N ASP A 177 -16.21 -12.63 -0.97
CA ASP A 177 -17.07 -12.46 0.20
C ASP A 177 -17.87 -11.16 0.12
N PHE A 178 -17.23 -10.04 -0.24
CA PHE A 178 -17.93 -8.78 -0.43
C PHE A 178 -18.96 -8.83 -1.56
N ASP A 179 -18.64 -9.44 -2.70
CA ASP A 179 -19.59 -9.70 -3.78
C ASP A 179 -20.79 -10.54 -3.28
N ALA A 180 -20.54 -11.58 -2.50
CA ALA A 180 -21.60 -12.38 -1.87
C ALA A 180 -22.44 -11.56 -0.87
N PHE A 181 -21.82 -10.67 -0.09
CA PHE A 181 -22.52 -9.79 0.83
C PHE A 181 -23.42 -8.80 0.10
N PHE A 182 -22.93 -8.13 -0.94
CA PHE A 182 -23.75 -7.23 -1.75
C PHE A 182 -24.96 -7.93 -2.36
N LYS A 183 -24.78 -9.12 -2.96
CA LYS A 183 -25.88 -9.95 -3.50
C LYS A 183 -26.90 -10.31 -2.43
N ARG A 184 -26.43 -10.81 -1.29
CA ARG A 184 -27.31 -11.19 -0.16
C ARG A 184 -28.12 -10.00 0.37
N LEU A 185 -27.56 -8.80 0.36
CA LEU A 185 -28.23 -7.58 0.81
C LEU A 185 -29.15 -6.95 -0.25
N GLY A 186 -29.18 -7.49 -1.49
CA GLY A 186 -30.09 -7.06 -2.55
C GLY A 186 -29.53 -6.03 -3.52
N ALA A 187 -28.23 -5.72 -3.44
CA ALA A 187 -27.57 -4.84 -4.40
C ALA A 187 -27.40 -5.51 -5.78
N LYS A 188 -27.34 -4.71 -6.84
CA LYS A 188 -27.25 -5.17 -8.23
C LYS A 188 -25.83 -4.98 -8.77
N ALA A 189 -25.23 -6.04 -9.28
CA ALA A 189 -23.91 -5.93 -9.92
C ALA A 189 -24.07 -5.22 -11.27
N PHE A 190 -23.38 -4.09 -11.50
CA PHE A 190 -23.39 -3.41 -12.80
C PHE A 190 -22.26 -3.89 -13.72
N VAL A 191 -21.19 -4.44 -13.16
CA VAL A 191 -20.16 -5.23 -13.87
C VAL A 191 -19.88 -6.50 -13.08
N PRO A 192 -19.61 -7.65 -13.71
CA PRO A 192 -19.16 -8.84 -13.01
C PRO A 192 -17.92 -8.58 -12.15
N ARG A 193 -17.82 -9.28 -11.02
CA ARG A 193 -16.59 -9.28 -10.21
C ARG A 193 -15.42 -9.78 -11.06
N ILE A 194 -14.29 -9.11 -10.96
CA ILE A 194 -13.00 -9.57 -11.49
C ILE A 194 -12.10 -10.00 -10.32
N ASP A 195 -11.42 -11.13 -10.48
CA ASP A 195 -10.46 -11.67 -9.52
C ASP A 195 -9.07 -11.57 -10.15
N CYS A 196 -8.29 -10.56 -9.76
CA CYS A 196 -6.99 -10.26 -10.34
C CYS A 196 -5.84 -10.91 -9.56
N ASP A 197 -4.86 -11.44 -10.30
CA ASP A 197 -3.60 -11.94 -9.74
C ASP A 197 -2.60 -10.79 -9.49
N VAL A 198 -1.36 -11.10 -9.12
CA VAL A 198 -0.31 -10.13 -8.77
C VAL A 198 -0.03 -9.10 -9.89
N ASP A 199 -0.21 -9.50 -11.15
CA ASP A 199 -0.13 -8.64 -12.33
C ASP A 199 -1.53 -8.28 -12.84
N TYR A 200 -2.10 -7.24 -12.27
CA TYR A 200 -3.51 -6.87 -12.49
C TYR A 200 -3.70 -5.74 -13.52
N SER A 201 -2.64 -5.08 -13.99
CA SER A 201 -2.76 -3.80 -14.73
C SER A 201 -3.63 -3.90 -16.00
N ALA A 202 -3.44 -4.95 -16.80
CA ALA A 202 -4.21 -5.17 -18.03
C ALA A 202 -5.68 -5.56 -17.76
N ASP A 203 -5.89 -6.39 -16.73
CA ASP A 203 -7.22 -6.80 -16.26
C ASP A 203 -8.03 -5.59 -15.79
N ILE A 204 -7.41 -4.70 -15.00
CA ILE A 204 -8.02 -3.46 -14.53
C ILE A 204 -8.35 -2.51 -15.69
N SER A 205 -7.45 -2.34 -16.66
CA SER A 205 -7.70 -1.49 -17.83
C SER A 205 -8.91 -2.00 -18.65
N THR A 206 -9.01 -3.31 -18.83
CA THR A 206 -10.15 -3.93 -19.54
C THR A 206 -11.44 -3.76 -18.74
N TRP A 207 -11.39 -3.97 -17.43
CA TRP A 207 -12.53 -3.80 -16.52
C TRP A 207 -13.02 -2.34 -16.47
N GLN A 208 -12.12 -1.37 -16.47
CA GLN A 208 -12.45 0.07 -16.47
C GLN A 208 -13.29 0.45 -17.69
N GLY A 209 -12.96 -0.06 -18.87
CA GLY A 209 -13.75 0.15 -20.09
C GLY A 209 -15.18 -0.38 -19.96
N GLN A 210 -15.35 -1.60 -19.43
CA GLN A 210 -16.67 -2.21 -19.20
C GLN A 210 -17.49 -1.43 -18.16
N ALA A 211 -16.85 -1.01 -17.07
CA ALA A 211 -17.50 -0.22 -16.02
C ALA A 211 -17.98 1.13 -16.55
N LEU A 212 -17.17 1.80 -17.38
CA LEU A 212 -17.55 3.06 -17.99
C LEU A 212 -18.79 2.93 -18.86
N GLU A 213 -18.84 1.92 -19.74
CA GLU A 213 -19.99 1.69 -20.61
C GLU A 213 -21.28 1.51 -19.80
N GLN A 214 -21.23 0.74 -18.71
CA GLN A 214 -22.41 0.47 -17.87
C GLN A 214 -22.84 1.70 -17.07
N ILE A 215 -21.89 2.44 -16.49
CA ILE A 215 -22.17 3.68 -15.75
C ILE A 215 -22.75 4.74 -16.71
N GLN A 216 -22.17 4.88 -17.91
CA GLN A 216 -22.66 5.82 -18.92
C GLN A 216 -24.04 5.44 -19.46
N GLN A 217 -24.32 4.16 -19.70
CA GLN A 217 -25.66 3.69 -20.10
C GLN A 217 -26.72 4.01 -19.05
N ALA A 218 -26.38 3.82 -17.77
CA ALA A 218 -27.30 4.16 -16.69
C ALA A 218 -27.52 5.69 -16.56
N LEU A 219 -26.46 6.47 -16.79
CA LEU A 219 -26.49 7.94 -16.85
C LEU A 219 -27.28 8.50 -18.05
N THR A 220 -27.22 7.87 -19.22
CA THR A 220 -27.92 8.34 -20.44
C THR A 220 -29.44 8.19 -20.38
N THR A 221 -29.96 7.41 -19.42
CA THR A 221 -31.40 7.41 -19.08
C THR A 221 -31.85 8.68 -18.36
N SER A 222 -30.94 9.63 -18.08
CA SER A 222 -31.21 10.91 -17.42
C SER A 222 -30.35 12.02 -18.04
N ALA A 223 -30.82 12.53 -19.18
CA ALA A 223 -30.35 13.72 -19.91
C ALA A 223 -29.13 13.59 -20.84
N GLN A 224 -29.29 14.17 -22.04
CA GLN A 224 -28.22 14.41 -23.03
C GLN A 224 -27.27 15.49 -22.52
N VAL A 225 -25.96 15.26 -22.65
CA VAL A 225 -24.92 16.27 -22.36
C VAL A 225 -24.06 16.47 -23.61
N VAL A 226 -23.88 17.74 -23.99
CA VAL A 226 -22.95 18.19 -25.03
C VAL A 226 -21.58 18.41 -24.40
N PRO A 227 -20.48 17.86 -24.94
CA PRO A 227 -19.16 18.09 -24.36
C PRO A 227 -18.59 19.45 -24.79
N LEU A 228 -18.13 20.24 -23.81
CA LEU A 228 -17.24 21.38 -24.02
C LEU A 228 -15.80 20.94 -23.73
N PRO A 229 -14.81 21.26 -24.59
CA PRO A 229 -13.42 20.95 -24.32
C PRO A 229 -12.87 21.90 -23.25
N ILE A 230 -12.46 21.35 -22.10
CA ILE A 230 -11.72 22.09 -21.08
C ILE A 230 -10.26 21.63 -21.14
N SER A 231 -9.40 22.45 -21.73
CA SER A 231 -7.95 22.26 -21.65
C SER A 231 -7.48 22.60 -20.23
N HIS A 232 -7.24 21.57 -19.42
CA HIS A 232 -6.55 21.71 -18.15
C HIS A 232 -5.04 21.70 -18.44
N SER A 233 -4.42 22.87 -18.39
CA SER A 233 -2.97 22.97 -18.21
C SER A 233 -2.68 22.71 -16.74
N SER A 234 -2.48 21.44 -16.37
CA SER A 234 -1.86 21.12 -15.09
C SER A 234 -0.34 21.26 -15.24
N THR A 235 0.25 22.18 -14.48
CA THR A 235 1.66 22.05 -14.12
C THR A 235 1.77 20.79 -13.26
N GLN A 236 2.11 19.65 -13.87
CA GLN A 236 2.29 18.39 -13.15
C GLN A 236 3.43 18.56 -12.14
N ALA A 237 3.09 18.57 -10.84
CA ALA A 237 4.03 18.10 -9.85
C ALA A 237 4.35 16.64 -10.22
N ILE A 238 5.63 16.32 -10.41
CA ILE A 238 6.07 14.95 -10.68
C ILE A 238 5.80 14.16 -9.40
N ASN A 239 4.69 13.45 -9.36
CA ASN A 239 4.40 12.50 -8.30
C ASN A 239 4.97 11.15 -8.72
N TYR A 240 6.02 10.71 -8.04
CA TYR A 240 6.55 9.36 -8.22
C TYR A 240 5.59 8.33 -7.63
N SER A 241 5.45 7.20 -8.31
CA SER A 241 4.54 6.12 -7.95
C SER A 241 5.11 4.78 -8.39
N LYS A 242 4.40 3.68 -8.11
CA LYS A 242 4.75 2.35 -8.61
C LYS A 242 4.96 2.34 -10.14
N GLN A 243 4.10 3.04 -10.89
CA GLN A 243 4.13 3.09 -12.36
C GLN A 243 5.15 4.12 -12.89
N ASN A 244 5.48 5.13 -12.10
CA ASN A 244 6.48 6.14 -12.43
C ASN A 244 7.49 6.26 -11.27
N PRO A 245 8.38 5.28 -11.09
CA PRO A 245 9.32 5.27 -9.96
C PRO A 245 10.41 6.33 -10.14
N PHE A 246 10.92 6.86 -9.03
CA PHE A 246 12.12 7.69 -9.01
C PHE A 246 13.36 6.82 -9.23
N THR A 247 14.36 7.34 -9.94
CA THR A 247 15.66 6.66 -10.06
C THR A 247 16.61 7.27 -9.03
N ALA A 248 16.80 6.55 -7.93
CA ALA A 248 17.67 6.88 -6.82
C ALA A 248 19.06 6.23 -6.98
N SER A 249 20.01 6.58 -6.11
CA SER A 249 21.33 5.92 -6.02
C SER A 249 21.47 5.17 -4.70
N LEU A 250 22.17 4.04 -4.72
CA LEU A 250 22.54 3.31 -3.51
C LEU A 250 23.72 4.01 -2.82
N SER A 251 23.54 4.47 -1.58
CA SER A 251 24.61 5.14 -0.82
C SER A 251 25.43 4.16 0.00
N VAL A 252 24.78 3.27 0.74
CA VAL A 252 25.45 2.34 1.67
C VAL A 252 24.83 0.96 1.58
N GLN A 253 25.69 -0.07 1.60
CA GLN A 253 25.27 -1.47 1.69
C GLN A 253 26.12 -2.26 2.70
N GLN A 254 25.69 -2.27 3.96
CA GLN A 254 26.45 -2.83 5.06
C GLN A 254 25.84 -4.12 5.61
N LYS A 255 26.65 -5.18 5.80
CA LYS A 255 26.23 -6.35 6.59
C LYS A 255 26.19 -6.00 8.07
N ILE A 256 25.04 -6.24 8.70
CA ILE A 256 24.80 -5.95 10.12
C ILE A 256 24.59 -7.20 10.99
N THR A 257 24.73 -8.39 10.41
CA THR A 257 24.96 -9.62 11.17
C THR A 257 26.45 -9.94 11.28
N GLY A 258 26.81 -10.69 12.31
CA GLY A 258 28.15 -11.18 12.57
C GLY A 258 28.68 -12.08 11.44
N ARG A 259 30.01 -12.24 11.43
CA ARG A 259 30.73 -12.93 10.36
C ARG A 259 30.28 -14.39 10.23
N ASN A 260 29.93 -15.04 11.34
CA ASN A 260 29.55 -16.45 11.37
C ASN A 260 28.03 -16.65 11.44
N SER A 261 27.25 -15.57 11.36
CA SER A 261 25.80 -15.68 11.29
C SER A 261 25.40 -16.54 10.09
N SER A 262 24.43 -17.42 10.34
CA SER A 262 23.74 -18.19 9.30
C SER A 262 22.65 -17.39 8.59
N LYS A 263 22.46 -16.12 8.98
CA LYS A 263 21.66 -15.13 8.30
C LYS A 263 22.57 -14.08 7.68
N ASP A 264 22.09 -13.51 6.59
CA ASP A 264 22.69 -12.31 6.03
C ASP A 264 21.62 -11.22 6.06
N VAL A 265 21.84 -10.19 6.89
CA VAL A 265 20.96 -9.02 6.98
C VAL A 265 21.80 -7.79 6.67
N ARG A 266 21.30 -6.97 5.76
CA ARG A 266 21.95 -5.75 5.28
C ARG A 266 21.20 -4.51 5.75
N HIS A 267 21.97 -3.52 6.19
CA HIS A 267 21.56 -2.13 6.22
C HIS A 267 21.81 -1.53 4.85
N ILE A 268 20.78 -0.92 4.27
CA ILE A 268 20.81 -0.32 2.94
C ILE A 268 20.39 1.13 3.08
N GLU A 269 21.15 2.06 2.51
CA GLU A 269 20.81 3.49 2.47
C GLU A 269 20.69 3.90 1.00
N ILE A 270 19.60 4.57 0.64
CA ILE A 270 19.31 5.02 -0.72
C ILE A 270 19.10 6.53 -0.68
N ASP A 271 19.78 7.24 -1.57
CA ASP A 271 19.69 8.69 -1.70
C ASP A 271 18.45 9.09 -2.52
N LEU A 272 17.62 9.96 -1.94
CA LEU A 272 16.42 10.53 -2.55
C LEU A 272 16.58 12.02 -2.90
N GLU A 273 17.80 12.58 -2.85
CA GLU A 273 18.07 13.98 -3.14
C GLU A 273 17.45 14.41 -4.48
N GLY A 274 16.81 15.58 -4.48
CA GLY A 274 16.20 16.16 -5.68
C GLY A 274 14.90 15.47 -6.16
N SER A 275 14.48 14.37 -5.53
CA SER A 275 13.21 13.70 -5.87
C SER A 275 11.98 14.45 -5.35
N GLY A 276 12.11 15.18 -4.25
CA GLY A 276 10.97 15.72 -3.51
C GLY A 276 10.07 14.65 -2.87
N LEU A 277 10.48 13.37 -2.87
CA LEU A 277 9.79 12.30 -2.16
C LEU A 277 9.75 12.61 -0.67
N ARG A 278 8.64 12.24 -0.03
CA ARG A 278 8.44 12.35 1.41
C ARG A 278 7.89 11.02 1.92
N TYR A 279 8.36 10.60 3.09
CA TYR A 279 7.87 9.43 3.78
C TYR A 279 7.83 9.70 5.29
N GLU A 280 7.00 8.94 5.99
CA GLU A 280 6.90 8.98 7.44
C GLU A 280 7.28 7.61 8.03
N PRO A 281 7.74 7.55 9.29
CA PRO A 281 7.98 6.27 9.97
C PRO A 281 6.78 5.32 9.83
N GLY A 282 7.08 4.07 9.46
CA GLY A 282 6.08 3.03 9.18
C GLY A 282 5.61 2.94 7.72
N ASP A 283 6.02 3.87 6.85
CA ASP A 283 5.89 3.68 5.40
C ASP A 283 6.82 2.58 4.87
N SER A 284 6.54 2.14 3.64
CA SER A 284 7.39 1.20 2.92
C SER A 284 8.02 1.84 1.69
N LEU A 285 9.21 1.38 1.32
CA LEU A 285 9.85 1.71 0.05
C LEU A 285 9.68 0.54 -0.91
N GLY A 286 9.09 0.80 -2.08
CA GLY A 286 9.03 -0.14 -3.17
C GLY A 286 10.29 -0.08 -4.03
N ILE A 287 10.92 -1.24 -4.23
CA ILE A 287 12.13 -1.40 -5.05
C ILE A 287 11.80 -2.19 -6.30
N TRP A 288 12.01 -1.57 -7.46
CA TRP A 288 12.06 -2.26 -8.75
C TRP A 288 13.46 -2.85 -8.94
N TYR A 289 13.55 -4.17 -8.82
CA TYR A 289 14.80 -4.90 -8.91
C TYR A 289 15.02 -5.47 -10.32
N LEU A 290 16.27 -5.83 -10.62
CA LEU A 290 16.62 -6.57 -11.83
C LEU A 290 16.94 -8.03 -11.48
N ASN A 291 16.48 -8.95 -12.32
CA ASN A 291 16.89 -10.34 -12.17
C ASN A 291 18.39 -10.50 -12.44
N ASP A 292 18.93 -11.59 -11.90
CA ASP A 292 20.34 -11.93 -12.09
C ASP A 292 20.64 -12.28 -13.55
N PRO A 293 21.59 -11.61 -14.23
CA PRO A 293 22.02 -11.97 -15.58
C PRO A 293 22.50 -13.43 -15.69
N GLU A 294 23.12 -13.97 -14.63
CA GLU A 294 23.56 -15.37 -14.62
C GLU A 294 22.37 -16.33 -14.56
N LEU A 295 21.33 -15.99 -13.79
CA LEU A 295 20.09 -16.78 -13.74
C LEU A 295 19.35 -16.72 -15.08
N VAL A 296 19.29 -15.55 -15.72
CA VAL A 296 18.72 -15.40 -17.08
C VAL A 296 19.48 -16.29 -18.06
N SER A 297 20.82 -16.24 -18.04
CA SER A 297 21.68 -17.06 -18.90
C SER A 297 21.48 -18.55 -18.65
N GLN A 298 21.37 -18.97 -17.38
CA GLN A 298 21.09 -20.35 -16.99
C GLN A 298 19.73 -20.82 -17.52
N LEU A 299 18.70 -20.00 -17.38
CA LEU A 299 17.34 -20.30 -17.84
C LEU A 299 17.31 -20.49 -19.37
N LEU A 300 17.89 -19.53 -20.11
CA LEU A 300 17.99 -19.57 -21.57
C LEU A 300 18.77 -20.80 -22.05
N SER A 301 19.93 -21.08 -21.43
CA SER A 301 20.74 -22.26 -21.76
C SER A 301 20.00 -23.57 -21.49
N THR A 302 19.21 -23.65 -20.41
CA THR A 302 18.47 -24.87 -20.06
C THR A 302 17.40 -25.17 -21.12
N LEU A 303 16.71 -24.12 -21.61
CA LEU A 303 15.71 -24.23 -22.66
C LEU A 303 16.32 -24.33 -24.06
N GLY A 304 17.55 -23.86 -24.26
CA GLY A 304 18.19 -23.75 -25.58
C GLY A 304 17.64 -22.58 -26.40
N LEU A 305 17.27 -21.49 -25.73
CA LEU A 305 16.78 -20.26 -26.35
C LEU A 305 17.93 -19.26 -26.56
N ASP A 306 17.88 -18.50 -27.65
CA ASP A 306 18.81 -17.41 -27.92
C ASP A 306 18.33 -16.12 -27.22
N GLY A 307 19.17 -15.55 -26.35
CA GLY A 307 18.88 -14.34 -25.60
C GLY A 307 18.73 -13.09 -26.46
N GLU A 308 19.29 -13.09 -27.67
CA GLU A 308 19.19 -11.98 -28.63
C GLU A 308 17.89 -12.03 -29.46
N THR A 309 17.08 -13.08 -29.30
CA THR A 309 15.77 -13.17 -29.96
C THR A 309 14.92 -11.96 -29.59
N LEU A 310 14.44 -11.22 -30.58
CA LEU A 310 13.57 -10.07 -30.37
C LEU A 310 12.15 -10.52 -29.98
N VAL A 311 11.62 -9.88 -28.95
CA VAL A 311 10.27 -10.10 -28.41
C VAL A 311 9.58 -8.77 -28.20
N ASP A 312 8.25 -8.77 -28.32
CA ASP A 312 7.42 -7.61 -27.97
C ASP A 312 7.01 -7.70 -26.50
N VAL A 313 7.26 -6.63 -25.75
CA VAL A 313 6.87 -6.46 -24.37
C VAL A 313 6.17 -5.11 -24.24
N ASP A 314 4.84 -5.15 -24.12
CA ASP A 314 4.00 -3.95 -24.01
C ASP A 314 4.19 -2.94 -25.16
N GLY A 315 4.42 -3.44 -26.39
CA GLY A 315 4.68 -2.61 -27.57
C GLY A 315 6.13 -2.14 -27.72
N GLU A 316 7.03 -2.52 -26.80
CA GLU A 316 8.47 -2.31 -26.91
C GLU A 316 9.15 -3.57 -27.45
N THR A 317 10.01 -3.42 -28.47
CA THR A 317 10.81 -4.52 -29.02
C THR A 317 12.13 -4.64 -28.26
N LEU A 318 12.29 -5.73 -27.50
CA LEU A 318 13.45 -5.99 -26.64
C LEU A 318 14.11 -7.34 -26.98
N SER A 319 15.37 -7.53 -26.58
CA SER A 319 15.96 -8.87 -26.56
C SER A 319 15.31 -9.72 -25.47
N LEU A 320 15.18 -11.03 -25.69
CA LEU A 320 14.62 -11.97 -24.72
C LEU A 320 15.37 -11.91 -23.39
N ALA A 321 16.69 -11.76 -23.40
CA ALA A 321 17.48 -11.60 -22.19
C ALA A 321 17.07 -10.35 -21.40
N THR A 322 16.91 -9.21 -22.08
CA THR A 322 16.45 -7.95 -21.44
C THR A 322 15.04 -8.10 -20.88
N ALA A 323 14.14 -8.71 -21.65
CA ALA A 323 12.76 -8.97 -21.22
C ALA A 323 12.73 -9.81 -19.94
N LEU A 324 13.45 -10.93 -19.89
CA LEU A 324 13.55 -11.79 -18.71
C LEU A 324 14.22 -11.08 -17.53
N GLN A 325 15.18 -10.19 -17.79
CA GLN A 325 15.89 -9.48 -16.74
C GLN A 325 15.03 -8.40 -16.07
N HIS A 326 14.22 -7.68 -16.84
CA HIS A 326 13.55 -6.45 -16.39
C HIS A 326 12.04 -6.60 -16.20
N HIS A 327 11.37 -7.51 -16.91
CA HIS A 327 9.90 -7.50 -17.03
C HIS A 327 9.20 -8.77 -16.54
N TYR A 328 9.92 -9.87 -16.28
CA TYR A 328 9.31 -11.15 -15.91
C TYR A 328 9.89 -11.73 -14.61
N GLU A 329 9.03 -12.33 -13.79
CA GLU A 329 9.43 -13.04 -12.58
C GLU A 329 10.03 -14.40 -12.94
N ILE A 330 11.34 -14.56 -12.70
CA ILE A 330 12.08 -15.80 -12.98
C ILE A 330 12.68 -16.46 -11.72
N THR A 331 12.52 -15.83 -10.55
CA THR A 331 13.06 -16.33 -9.28
C THR A 331 12.04 -17.18 -8.53
N ALA A 332 10.80 -16.74 -8.35
CA ALA A 332 9.81 -17.51 -7.59
C ALA A 332 8.89 -18.32 -8.51
N ALA A 333 8.86 -19.65 -8.34
CA ALA A 333 7.84 -20.46 -8.99
C ALA A 333 6.46 -20.24 -8.35
N ASN A 334 5.40 -20.55 -9.10
CA ASN A 334 4.03 -20.54 -8.59
C ASN A 334 3.27 -21.79 -9.10
N PRO A 335 2.18 -22.20 -8.43
CA PRO A 335 1.40 -23.37 -8.82
C PRO A 335 0.93 -23.37 -10.28
N LEU A 336 0.54 -22.21 -10.81
CA LEU A 336 0.07 -22.07 -12.18
C LEU A 336 1.20 -22.35 -13.19
N PHE A 337 2.38 -21.77 -12.98
CA PHE A 337 3.57 -22.02 -13.80
C PHE A 337 3.95 -23.49 -13.79
N VAL A 338 4.05 -24.10 -12.59
CA VAL A 338 4.41 -25.52 -12.44
C VAL A 338 3.40 -26.42 -13.17
N THR A 339 2.10 -26.07 -13.10
CA THR A 339 1.03 -26.81 -13.79
C THR A 339 1.18 -26.74 -15.31
N LYS A 340 1.23 -25.53 -15.86
CA LYS A 340 1.38 -25.34 -17.31
C LYS A 340 2.68 -25.98 -17.84
N TYR A 341 3.78 -25.83 -17.11
CA TYR A 341 5.05 -26.44 -17.51
C TYR A 341 5.05 -27.96 -17.39
N ALA A 342 4.33 -28.55 -16.42
CA ALA A 342 4.16 -30.00 -16.31
C ALA A 342 3.48 -30.59 -17.56
N GLU A 343 2.43 -29.91 -18.03
CA GLU A 343 1.69 -30.28 -19.24
C GLU A 343 2.55 -30.13 -20.50
N LEU A 344 3.34 -29.06 -20.61
CA LEU A 344 4.22 -28.85 -21.77
C LEU A 344 5.41 -29.83 -21.78
N SER A 345 6.09 -29.99 -20.64
CA SER A 345 7.25 -30.87 -20.53
C SER A 345 6.89 -32.36 -20.53
N GLN A 346 5.64 -32.70 -20.21
CA GLN A 346 5.21 -34.09 -19.98
C GLN A 346 6.11 -34.80 -18.94
N SER A 347 6.55 -34.07 -17.92
CA SER A 347 7.33 -34.64 -16.82
C SER A 347 6.43 -35.49 -15.94
N LYS A 348 6.70 -36.81 -15.86
CA LYS A 348 5.91 -37.73 -15.02
C LYS A 348 5.88 -37.31 -13.55
N ARG A 349 6.98 -36.73 -13.04
CA ARG A 349 7.07 -36.24 -11.66
C ARG A 349 6.17 -35.03 -11.44
N LEU A 350 6.26 -34.04 -12.33
CA LEU A 350 5.45 -32.82 -12.23
C LEU A 350 3.96 -33.11 -12.48
N LEU A 351 3.63 -33.95 -13.47
CA LEU A 351 2.24 -34.37 -13.74
C LEU A 351 1.61 -35.08 -12.53
N LYS A 352 2.38 -35.87 -11.78
CA LYS A 352 1.91 -36.45 -10.51
C LYS A 352 1.77 -35.39 -9.42
N LEU A 353 2.71 -34.46 -9.32
CA LEU A 353 2.72 -33.40 -8.32
C LEU A 353 1.46 -32.51 -8.43
N ILE A 354 1.08 -32.08 -9.63
CA ILE A 354 -0.03 -31.14 -9.86
C ILE A 354 -1.40 -31.71 -9.46
N THR A 355 -1.51 -33.04 -9.28
CA THR A 355 -2.73 -33.68 -8.77
C THR A 355 -2.97 -33.47 -7.27
N ASN A 356 -1.96 -33.00 -6.54
CA ASN A 356 -2.06 -32.70 -5.11
C ASN A 356 -1.75 -31.22 -4.87
N LYS A 357 -2.79 -30.45 -4.54
CA LYS A 357 -2.70 -28.99 -4.37
C LYS A 357 -1.69 -28.57 -3.30
N ASP A 358 -1.69 -29.23 -2.15
CA ASP A 358 -0.82 -28.87 -1.02
C ASP A 358 0.65 -29.08 -1.37
N LYS A 359 0.96 -30.25 -1.98
CA LYS A 359 2.33 -30.56 -2.42
C LYS A 359 2.78 -29.66 -3.56
N LEU A 360 1.87 -29.27 -4.46
CA LEU A 360 2.17 -28.33 -5.54
C LEU A 360 2.53 -26.96 -4.97
N ARG A 361 1.77 -26.45 -4.00
CA ARG A 361 2.06 -25.17 -3.34
C ARG A 361 3.40 -25.21 -2.61
N GLN A 362 3.64 -26.25 -1.82
CA GLN A 362 4.91 -26.42 -1.13
C GLN A 362 6.08 -26.45 -2.12
N TYR A 363 5.97 -27.26 -3.18
CA TYR A 363 7.02 -27.36 -4.18
C TYR A 363 7.27 -26.02 -4.89
N ALA A 364 6.21 -25.29 -5.26
CA ALA A 364 6.34 -23.97 -5.88
C ALA A 364 7.00 -22.95 -4.95
N ALA A 365 6.67 -22.96 -3.65
CA ALA A 365 7.27 -22.07 -2.66
C ALA A 365 8.76 -22.35 -2.40
N GLU A 366 9.21 -23.58 -2.64
CA GLU A 366 10.59 -24.03 -2.38
C GLU A 366 11.47 -24.07 -3.65
N THR A 367 10.96 -23.66 -4.82
CA THR A 367 11.71 -23.76 -6.08
C THR A 367 11.69 -22.49 -6.91
N GLN A 368 12.76 -22.28 -7.69
CA GLN A 368 12.77 -21.26 -8.72
C GLN A 368 12.28 -21.79 -10.07
N ILE A 369 11.90 -20.88 -10.97
CA ILE A 369 11.44 -21.21 -12.32
C ILE A 369 12.42 -22.13 -13.05
N VAL A 370 13.72 -21.83 -12.95
CA VAL A 370 14.79 -22.65 -13.54
C VAL A 370 14.85 -24.06 -12.96
N ASP A 371 14.52 -24.26 -11.67
CA ASP A 371 14.53 -25.57 -11.02
C ASP A 371 13.38 -26.45 -11.52
N VAL A 372 12.21 -25.84 -11.74
CA VAL A 372 11.05 -26.51 -12.32
C VAL A 372 11.35 -26.91 -13.77
N ILE A 373 11.98 -26.03 -14.53
CA ILE A 373 12.36 -26.29 -15.93
C ILE A 373 13.39 -27.41 -16.03
N ALA A 374 14.36 -27.44 -15.11
CA ALA A 374 15.42 -28.44 -15.07
C ALA A 374 14.91 -29.87 -14.81
N GLU A 375 13.68 -30.06 -14.34
CA GLU A 375 13.07 -31.39 -14.15
C GLU A 375 12.98 -32.20 -15.44
N LYS A 376 12.62 -31.53 -16.53
CA LYS A 376 12.57 -32.11 -17.86
C LYS A 376 12.54 -30.98 -18.87
N LYS A 377 13.53 -30.96 -19.77
CA LYS A 377 13.59 -30.00 -20.86
C LYS A 377 12.36 -30.14 -21.76
N ALA A 378 11.61 -29.04 -21.88
CA ALA A 378 10.59 -28.85 -22.91
C ALA A 378 11.17 -28.00 -24.06
N GLN A 379 10.66 -28.19 -25.28
CA GLN A 379 10.94 -27.27 -26.38
C GLN A 379 9.92 -26.14 -26.29
N LEU A 380 10.40 -24.90 -26.14
CA LEU A 380 9.59 -23.69 -26.06
C LEU A 380 10.17 -22.66 -27.02
N THR A 381 9.30 -21.85 -27.61
CA THR A 381 9.68 -20.58 -28.25
C THR A 381 9.83 -19.48 -27.19
N ALA A 382 10.45 -18.36 -27.57
CA ALA A 382 10.57 -17.18 -26.71
C ALA A 382 9.19 -16.68 -26.23
N THR A 383 8.24 -16.55 -27.15
CA THR A 383 6.87 -16.10 -26.85
C THR A 383 6.13 -17.06 -25.92
N GLU A 384 6.26 -18.38 -26.13
CA GLU A 384 5.66 -19.38 -25.24
C GLU A 384 6.25 -19.28 -23.83
N LEU A 385 7.57 -19.14 -23.68
CA LEU A 385 8.19 -18.94 -22.37
C LEU A 385 7.61 -17.71 -21.67
N LEU A 386 7.58 -16.56 -22.34
CA LEU A 386 7.07 -15.32 -21.74
C LEU A 386 5.59 -15.43 -21.34
N SER A 387 4.78 -16.17 -22.10
CA SER A 387 3.35 -16.40 -21.78
C SER A 387 3.12 -17.28 -20.54
N LEU A 388 4.15 -18.01 -20.10
CA LEU A 388 4.09 -18.82 -18.87
C LEU A 388 4.49 -18.02 -17.63
N LEU A 389 5.30 -16.98 -17.81
CA LEU A 389 5.87 -16.20 -16.72
C LEU A 389 4.91 -15.09 -16.28
N ARG A 390 4.95 -14.75 -14.99
CA ARG A 390 4.28 -13.55 -14.47
C ARG A 390 5.14 -12.32 -14.76
N ARG A 391 4.52 -11.14 -14.81
CA ARG A 391 5.27 -9.88 -14.78
C ARG A 391 6.08 -9.76 -13.49
N LEU A 392 7.24 -9.14 -13.61
CA LEU A 392 8.05 -8.76 -12.46
C LEU A 392 7.31 -7.67 -11.67
N THR A 393 7.33 -7.80 -10.34
CA THR A 393 6.73 -6.80 -9.45
C THR A 393 7.75 -6.25 -8.47
N PRO A 394 7.59 -4.99 -8.00
CA PRO A 394 8.52 -4.41 -7.06
C PRO A 394 8.37 -5.09 -5.70
N ARG A 395 9.44 -5.06 -4.90
CA ARG A 395 9.41 -5.56 -3.52
C ARG A 395 9.30 -4.39 -2.56
N LEU A 396 8.34 -4.44 -1.65
CA LEU A 396 8.17 -3.47 -0.58
C LEU A 396 9.06 -3.84 0.61
N TYR A 397 9.69 -2.84 1.21
CA TYR A 397 10.48 -2.95 2.44
C TYR A 397 10.04 -1.88 3.44
N SER A 398 9.77 -2.26 4.68
CA SER A 398 9.47 -1.31 5.76
C SER A 398 10.66 -0.37 5.97
N ILE A 399 10.41 0.94 5.96
CA ILE A 399 11.45 1.95 6.07
C ILE A 399 12.01 1.99 7.49
N ALA A 400 13.34 1.91 7.60
CA ALA A 400 14.12 1.82 8.83
C ALA A 400 14.80 3.13 9.25
N SER A 401 14.45 4.26 8.62
CA SER A 401 14.87 5.60 9.02
C SER A 401 13.68 6.55 9.20
N SER A 402 13.87 7.63 9.96
CA SER A 402 13.00 8.80 9.88
C SER A 402 13.66 9.91 9.06
N MET A 403 12.90 10.59 8.19
CA MET A 403 13.41 11.75 7.45
C MET A 403 13.88 12.88 8.35
N SER A 404 13.35 13.01 9.57
CA SER A 404 13.83 14.01 10.54
C SER A 404 15.26 13.75 11.01
N GLU A 405 15.71 12.49 10.95
CA GLU A 405 17.06 12.07 11.32
C GLU A 405 18.01 12.08 10.12
N VAL A 406 17.55 11.61 8.96
CA VAL A 406 18.44 11.29 7.82
C VAL A 406 18.25 12.21 6.60
N GLY A 407 17.34 13.18 6.67
CA GLY A 407 17.10 14.12 5.59
C GLY A 407 16.47 13.46 4.36
N GLU A 408 17.13 13.58 3.21
CA GLU A 408 16.69 13.02 1.92
C GLU A 408 17.25 11.62 1.64
N GLU A 409 17.61 10.86 2.68
CA GLU A 409 17.96 9.44 2.57
C GLU A 409 16.80 8.53 3.01
N VAL A 410 16.80 7.27 2.56
CA VAL A 410 15.89 6.23 3.06
C VAL A 410 16.64 4.96 3.38
N HIS A 411 16.44 4.42 4.58
CA HIS A 411 17.18 3.27 5.08
C HIS A 411 16.28 2.04 5.10
N LEU A 412 16.82 0.88 4.74
CA LEU A 412 16.14 -0.41 4.77
C LEU A 412 16.93 -1.42 5.62
N THR A 413 16.22 -2.40 6.16
CA THR A 413 16.82 -3.58 6.81
C THR A 413 16.43 -4.83 6.04
N VAL A 414 17.33 -5.32 5.19
CA VAL A 414 17.05 -6.36 4.19
C VAL A 414 17.63 -7.69 4.63
N GLY A 415 16.75 -8.66 4.90
CA GLY A 415 17.16 -10.07 5.05
C GLY A 415 17.41 -10.68 3.67
N VAL A 416 18.65 -11.11 3.40
CA VAL A 416 19.00 -11.77 2.15
C VAL A 416 18.37 -13.15 2.12
N VAL A 417 17.50 -13.37 1.14
CA VAL A 417 16.90 -14.69 0.91
C VAL A 417 17.93 -15.50 0.14
N GLN A 418 18.53 -16.48 0.81
CA GLN A 418 19.39 -17.46 0.16
C GLN A 418 19.11 -18.87 0.67
N TYR A 419 19.18 -19.86 -0.20
CA TYR A 419 19.09 -21.27 0.18
C TYR A 419 19.84 -22.16 -0.81
N GLN A 420 20.27 -23.32 -0.33
CA GLN A 420 20.92 -24.32 -1.15
C GLN A 420 19.84 -25.13 -1.90
N GLN A 421 19.95 -25.21 -3.21
CA GLN A 421 19.13 -26.04 -4.08
C GLN A 421 20.04 -26.97 -4.88
N LYS A 422 20.08 -28.25 -4.48
CA LYS A 422 21.07 -29.23 -4.97
C LYS A 422 22.50 -28.68 -4.80
N ASP A 423 23.24 -28.48 -5.88
CA ASP A 423 24.62 -27.98 -5.86
C ASP A 423 24.73 -26.47 -6.10
N GLN A 424 23.60 -25.76 -6.21
CA GLN A 424 23.56 -24.32 -6.47
C GLN A 424 22.97 -23.53 -5.30
N ILE A 425 23.44 -22.31 -5.11
CA ILE A 425 22.83 -21.35 -4.18
C ILE A 425 21.78 -20.57 -4.95
N ARG A 426 20.56 -20.50 -4.41
CA ARG A 426 19.47 -19.66 -4.93
C ARG A 426 19.36 -18.40 -4.11
N LEU A 427 19.13 -17.28 -4.78
CA LEU A 427 18.92 -15.97 -4.18
C LEU A 427 17.53 -15.46 -4.49
N GLY A 428 16.93 -14.73 -3.55
CA GLY A 428 15.72 -13.96 -3.83
C GLY A 428 16.01 -12.85 -4.85
N GLY A 429 15.04 -12.54 -5.71
CA GLY A 429 15.20 -11.51 -6.75
C GLY A 429 15.64 -10.15 -6.19
N ALA A 430 14.77 -9.52 -5.40
CA ALA A 430 15.03 -8.19 -4.83
C ALA A 430 16.14 -8.17 -3.77
N SER A 431 16.13 -9.12 -2.82
CA SER A 431 17.13 -9.13 -1.74
C SER A 431 18.52 -9.52 -2.22
N GLY A 432 18.63 -10.41 -3.21
CA GLY A 432 19.90 -10.69 -3.89
C GLY A 432 20.39 -9.51 -4.75
N PHE A 433 19.47 -8.80 -5.41
CA PHE A 433 19.79 -7.59 -6.16
C PHE A 433 20.41 -6.52 -5.24
N LEU A 434 19.72 -6.16 -4.16
CA LEU A 434 20.17 -5.13 -3.21
C LEU A 434 21.43 -5.50 -2.43
N ALA A 435 21.65 -6.78 -2.12
CA ALA A 435 22.72 -7.19 -1.20
C ALA A 435 24.00 -7.72 -1.87
N GLN A 436 23.95 -8.02 -3.16
CA GLN A 436 25.05 -8.67 -3.86
C GLN A 436 25.35 -8.09 -5.24
N ARG A 437 24.40 -7.44 -5.91
CA ARG A 437 24.55 -7.02 -7.32
C ARG A 437 24.52 -5.52 -7.53
N LEU A 438 23.80 -4.76 -6.69
CA LEU A 438 23.77 -3.31 -6.75
C LEU A 438 24.99 -2.75 -6.02
N ALA A 439 25.88 -2.06 -6.74
CA ALA A 439 27.04 -1.41 -6.14
C ALA A 439 26.67 -0.03 -5.57
N GLU A 440 27.48 0.49 -4.65
CA GLU A 440 27.36 1.90 -4.23
C GLU A 440 27.45 2.81 -5.45
N ASP A 441 26.68 3.90 -5.44
CA ASP A 441 26.43 4.85 -6.53
C ASP A 441 25.61 4.31 -7.72
N ASP A 442 25.28 3.02 -7.78
CA ASP A 442 24.43 2.49 -8.85
C ASP A 442 22.97 2.92 -8.70
N ALA A 443 22.29 3.02 -9.86
CA ALA A 443 20.91 3.45 -9.94
C ALA A 443 19.91 2.35 -9.54
N VAL A 444 18.92 2.73 -8.71
CA VAL A 444 17.80 1.87 -8.31
C VAL A 444 16.47 2.62 -8.44
N LYS A 445 15.47 1.95 -9.02
CA LYS A 445 14.13 2.52 -9.19
C LYS A 445 13.30 2.30 -7.93
N VAL A 446 12.84 3.39 -7.32
CA VAL A 446 12.14 3.40 -6.03
C VAL A 446 10.85 4.22 -6.04
N PHE A 447 9.93 3.89 -5.13
CA PHE A 447 8.76 4.72 -4.82
C PHE A 447 8.35 4.53 -3.36
N VAL A 448 7.70 5.53 -2.77
CA VAL A 448 7.17 5.43 -1.41
C VAL A 448 5.75 4.89 -1.46
N GLU A 449 5.47 3.88 -0.65
CA GLU A 449 4.13 3.34 -0.40
C GLU A 449 3.68 3.75 1.01
N THR A 450 2.72 4.67 1.09
CA THR A 450 2.25 5.21 2.37
C THR A 450 1.38 4.21 3.12
N ASN A 451 1.74 3.92 4.38
CA ASN A 451 0.98 3.06 5.27
C ASN A 451 0.24 3.87 6.34
N ASN A 452 -1.06 4.07 6.15
CA ASN A 452 -1.91 4.82 7.10
C ASN A 452 -2.27 4.02 8.36
N HIS A 453 -1.94 2.73 8.42
CA HIS A 453 -2.35 1.81 9.47
C HIS A 453 -1.20 1.32 10.34
N PHE A 454 0.03 1.78 10.07
CA PHE A 454 1.23 1.50 10.85
C PHE A 454 1.99 2.80 11.14
N LYS A 455 1.49 3.61 12.07
CA LYS A 455 2.00 4.96 12.39
C LYS A 455 2.19 5.17 13.88
N LEU A 456 3.14 6.04 14.22
CA LEU A 456 3.31 6.56 15.57
C LEU A 456 2.03 7.27 16.05
N PRO A 457 1.76 7.30 17.37
CA PRO A 457 0.67 8.10 17.91
C PRO A 457 0.93 9.59 17.65
N GLU A 458 -0.12 10.37 17.38
CA GLU A 458 -0.01 11.83 17.26
C GLU A 458 0.41 12.51 18.57
N ASN A 459 0.01 11.94 19.71
CA ASN A 459 0.39 12.45 21.03
C ASN A 459 1.70 11.81 21.51
N ASP A 460 2.76 12.61 21.56
CA ASP A 460 4.11 12.22 21.96
C ASP A 460 4.24 11.66 23.38
N SER A 461 3.29 11.96 24.28
CA SER A 461 3.24 11.37 25.63
C SER A 461 2.69 9.93 25.65
N THR A 462 2.11 9.46 24.55
CA THR A 462 1.52 8.12 24.47
C THR A 462 2.61 7.04 24.50
N PRO A 463 2.53 6.05 25.41
CA PRO A 463 3.48 4.94 25.43
C PRO A 463 3.34 4.03 24.20
N ILE A 464 4.43 3.40 23.80
CA ILE A 464 4.43 2.40 22.72
C ILE A 464 5.17 1.12 23.12
N ILE A 465 4.62 -0.02 22.70
CA ILE A 465 5.23 -1.34 22.78
C ILE A 465 5.45 -1.85 21.37
N MET A 466 6.69 -2.18 21.05
CA MET A 466 7.15 -2.56 19.72
C MET A 466 7.68 -3.99 19.76
N VAL A 467 7.10 -4.89 18.98
CA VAL A 467 7.51 -6.31 18.89
C VAL A 467 8.01 -6.60 17.49
N GLY A 468 9.32 -6.73 17.34
CA GLY A 468 9.96 -6.82 16.02
C GLY A 468 11.18 -7.72 15.98
N PRO A 469 11.02 -9.05 15.97
CA PRO A 469 12.15 -9.96 15.81
C PRO A 469 12.74 -9.93 14.40
N GLY A 470 14.05 -10.14 14.29
CA GLY A 470 14.80 -10.12 13.03
C GLY A 470 14.61 -8.81 12.25
N THR A 471 14.31 -8.91 10.96
CA THR A 471 14.05 -7.76 10.08
C THR A 471 12.79 -6.97 10.47
N GLY A 472 11.91 -7.52 11.33
CA GLY A 472 10.79 -6.80 11.91
C GLY A 472 11.19 -5.60 12.78
N ILE A 473 12.49 -5.45 13.08
CA ILE A 473 13.02 -4.28 13.78
C ILE A 473 13.04 -3.00 12.92
N ALA A 474 12.93 -3.13 11.59
CA ALA A 474 13.08 -2.04 10.63
C ALA A 474 12.23 -0.81 10.98
N PRO A 475 10.89 -0.88 11.03
CA PRO A 475 10.08 0.31 11.31
C PRO A 475 10.25 0.81 12.75
N PHE A 476 10.73 -0.02 13.68
CA PHE A 476 10.96 0.43 15.06
C PHE A 476 12.22 1.27 15.21
N ARG A 477 13.19 1.11 14.29
CA ARG A 477 14.31 2.04 14.17
C ARG A 477 13.84 3.42 13.73
N SER A 478 12.98 3.51 12.71
CA SER A 478 12.40 4.78 12.27
C SER A 478 11.50 5.41 13.34
N PHE A 479 10.74 4.60 14.08
CA PHE A 479 9.92 5.09 15.18
C PHE A 479 10.74 5.74 16.29
N LEU A 480 11.84 5.10 16.75
CA LEU A 480 12.66 5.69 17.79
C LEU A 480 13.42 6.92 17.30
N GLN A 481 13.96 6.91 16.08
CA GLN A 481 14.59 8.10 15.50
C GLN A 481 13.61 9.29 15.49
N GLU A 482 12.38 9.07 15.02
CA GLU A 482 11.38 10.12 15.00
C GLU A 482 10.99 10.60 16.39
N ARG A 483 10.80 9.68 17.34
CA ARG A 483 10.47 10.06 18.73
C ARG A 483 11.60 10.79 19.43
N ASP A 484 12.85 10.51 19.11
CA ASP A 484 14.01 11.26 19.61
C ASP A 484 13.98 12.69 19.07
N ASN A 485 13.80 12.85 17.75
CA ASN A 485 13.75 14.15 17.08
C ASN A 485 12.53 15.01 17.47
N ARG A 486 11.40 14.38 17.84
CA ARG A 486 10.22 15.06 18.41
C ARG A 486 10.34 15.35 19.91
N GLU A 487 11.42 14.91 20.57
CA GLU A 487 11.57 14.95 22.03
C GLU A 487 10.39 14.28 22.77
N ALA A 488 9.88 13.18 22.22
CA ALA A 488 8.63 12.58 22.67
C ALA A 488 8.77 11.94 24.06
N SER A 489 8.00 12.43 25.04
CA SER A 489 8.11 12.05 26.46
C SER A 489 7.48 10.70 26.83
N GLY A 490 6.66 10.13 25.95
CA GLY A 490 6.00 8.84 26.19
C GLY A 490 7.01 7.68 26.23
N LYS A 491 6.68 6.66 27.01
CA LYS A 491 7.58 5.52 27.23
C LYS A 491 7.68 4.64 25.98
N ASN A 492 8.87 4.11 25.71
CA ASN A 492 9.12 3.22 24.60
C ASN A 492 9.61 1.86 25.09
N TRP A 493 9.01 0.78 24.62
CA TRP A 493 9.43 -0.58 24.93
C TRP A 493 9.64 -1.37 23.64
N LEU A 494 10.86 -1.88 23.43
CA LEU A 494 11.20 -2.76 22.32
C LEU A 494 11.36 -4.20 22.80
N LEU A 495 10.67 -5.12 22.17
CA LEU A 495 10.89 -6.56 22.25
C LEU A 495 11.51 -7.04 20.95
N PHE A 496 12.80 -7.37 21.02
CA PHE A 496 13.58 -7.87 19.90
C PHE A 496 13.88 -9.36 20.07
N GLY A 497 14.02 -10.08 18.96
CA GLY A 497 14.50 -11.45 19.02
C GLY A 497 15.19 -11.87 17.73
N ASP A 498 16.23 -12.71 17.87
CA ASP A 498 16.88 -13.36 16.74
C ASP A 498 17.49 -14.71 17.17
N ARG A 499 18.44 -15.23 16.41
CA ARG A 499 19.08 -16.52 16.64
C ARG A 499 20.06 -16.43 17.79
N SER A 500 21.04 -15.53 17.72
CA SER A 500 22.09 -15.40 18.74
C SER A 500 22.43 -13.96 19.07
N PHE A 501 22.87 -13.71 20.30
CA PHE A 501 23.28 -12.38 20.77
C PHE A 501 24.51 -11.87 20.02
N THR A 502 25.51 -12.74 19.80
CA THR A 502 26.81 -12.32 19.26
C THR A 502 26.82 -12.16 17.74
N GLU A 503 25.94 -12.85 17.02
CA GLU A 503 25.94 -12.83 15.55
C GLU A 503 24.70 -12.14 14.95
N ASP A 504 23.60 -11.98 15.68
CA ASP A 504 22.32 -11.58 15.07
C ASP A 504 21.64 -10.39 15.76
N PHE A 505 22.32 -9.70 16.69
CA PHE A 505 21.74 -8.54 17.37
C PHE A 505 21.83 -7.26 16.51
N LEU A 506 20.86 -7.10 15.63
CA LEU A 506 20.76 -5.97 14.69
C LEU A 506 20.70 -4.62 15.43
N TYR A 507 21.51 -3.66 14.98
CA TYR A 507 21.60 -2.29 15.52
C TYR A 507 21.86 -2.20 17.04
N GLN A 508 22.53 -3.19 17.63
CA GLN A 508 22.80 -3.29 19.07
C GLN A 508 23.26 -1.97 19.72
N VAL A 509 24.23 -1.29 19.10
CA VAL A 509 24.81 -0.05 19.65
C VAL A 509 23.80 1.08 19.69
N GLU A 510 22.92 1.18 18.69
CA GLU A 510 21.85 2.19 18.66
C GLU A 510 20.86 1.96 19.80
N TRP A 511 20.40 0.71 20.02
CA TRP A 511 19.48 0.42 21.13
C TRP A 511 20.10 0.69 22.50
N GLN A 512 21.38 0.39 22.68
CA GLN A 512 22.11 0.70 23.92
C GLN A 512 22.23 2.21 24.14
N LYS A 513 22.44 3.00 23.07
CA LYS A 513 22.42 4.46 23.14
C LYS A 513 21.04 4.96 23.57
N TYR A 514 19.96 4.44 22.98
CA TYR A 514 18.60 4.84 23.36
C TYR A 514 18.23 4.46 24.80
N LEU A 515 18.61 3.27 25.28
CA LEU A 515 18.45 2.90 26.69
C LEU A 515 19.19 3.86 27.62
N LYS A 516 20.44 4.20 27.29
CA LYS A 516 21.27 5.10 28.10
C LYS A 516 20.72 6.53 28.13
N SER A 517 20.17 7.00 27.01
CA SER A 517 19.54 8.33 26.91
C SER A 517 18.21 8.43 27.66
N GLY A 518 17.56 7.29 27.92
CA GLY A 518 16.21 7.23 28.48
C GLY A 518 15.09 7.23 27.45
N LEU A 519 15.39 7.47 26.16
CA LEU A 519 14.40 7.35 25.07
C LEU A 519 13.78 5.95 25.06
N LEU A 520 14.61 4.90 25.00
CA LEU A 520 14.12 3.54 25.14
C LEU A 520 13.98 3.22 26.63
N THR A 521 12.73 3.11 27.10
CA THR A 521 12.44 2.84 28.51
C THR A 521 12.76 1.40 28.87
N GLN A 522 12.53 0.47 27.95
CA GLN A 522 12.79 -0.94 28.16
C GLN A 522 13.15 -1.66 26.86
N LEU A 523 14.09 -2.59 26.94
CA LEU A 523 14.51 -3.46 25.86
C LEU A 523 14.54 -4.90 26.37
N ASP A 524 13.70 -5.75 25.79
CA ASP A 524 13.72 -7.18 26.05
C ASP A 524 14.18 -7.93 24.81
N VAL A 525 15.11 -8.86 25.01
CA VAL A 525 15.74 -9.61 23.94
C VAL A 525 15.48 -11.11 24.08
N ALA A 526 15.21 -11.77 22.95
CA ALA A 526 14.95 -13.19 22.85
C ALA A 526 15.87 -13.84 21.82
N PHE A 527 16.91 -14.54 22.29
CA PHE A 527 17.82 -15.29 21.42
C PHE A 527 17.46 -16.78 21.44
N SER A 528 17.05 -17.28 20.28
CA SER A 528 16.49 -18.63 20.16
C SER A 528 17.52 -19.75 20.14
N ARG A 529 18.83 -19.44 20.04
CA ARG A 529 19.92 -20.42 19.89
C ARG A 529 21.06 -20.27 20.90
N ASP A 530 21.01 -19.32 21.82
CA ASP A 530 22.06 -19.11 22.83
C ASP A 530 21.98 -20.11 23.99
N GLN A 531 20.85 -20.84 24.09
CA GLN A 531 20.61 -21.85 25.10
C GLN A 531 19.80 -23.03 24.52
N VAL A 532 19.69 -24.13 25.28
CA VAL A 532 18.98 -25.35 24.86
C VAL A 532 17.49 -25.08 24.61
N GLU A 533 16.86 -24.33 25.52
CA GLU A 533 15.45 -23.96 25.41
C GLU A 533 15.27 -22.74 24.49
N LYS A 534 14.40 -22.86 23.48
CA LYS A 534 14.18 -21.75 22.55
C LYS A 534 13.40 -20.63 23.21
N VAL A 535 13.99 -19.44 23.25
CA VAL A 535 13.34 -18.22 23.75
C VAL A 535 12.96 -17.33 22.58
N TYR A 536 11.69 -16.92 22.54
CA TYR A 536 11.12 -16.04 21.52
C TYR A 536 10.42 -14.84 22.17
N VAL A 537 10.03 -13.85 21.37
CA VAL A 537 9.43 -12.60 21.87
C VAL A 537 8.12 -12.82 22.62
N GLN A 538 7.30 -13.81 22.22
CA GLN A 538 6.07 -14.17 22.95
C GLN A 538 6.35 -14.70 24.36
N HIS A 539 7.49 -15.35 24.59
CA HIS A 539 7.88 -15.78 25.93
C HIS A 539 8.22 -14.57 26.80
N ARG A 540 8.91 -13.56 26.24
CA ARG A 540 9.18 -12.28 26.93
C ARG A 540 7.90 -11.49 27.23
N LEU A 541 6.96 -11.47 26.29
CA LEU A 541 5.64 -10.85 26.53
C LEU A 541 4.92 -11.49 27.71
N LEU A 542 4.92 -12.82 27.79
CA LEU A 542 4.29 -13.55 28.91
C LEU A 542 5.03 -13.33 30.23
N GLU A 543 6.38 -13.34 30.21
CA GLU A 543 7.22 -13.05 31.38
C GLU A 543 6.89 -11.68 31.98
N HIS A 544 6.69 -10.66 31.13
CA HIS A 544 6.33 -9.31 31.55
C HIS A 544 4.82 -9.01 31.47
N GLY A 545 3.96 -10.03 31.43
CA GLY A 545 2.54 -9.89 31.13
C GLY A 545 1.82 -8.83 31.97
N LYS A 546 2.10 -8.74 33.28
CA LYS A 546 1.50 -7.73 34.17
C LYS A 546 1.84 -6.30 33.75
N GLN A 547 3.08 -6.07 33.31
CA GLN A 547 3.54 -4.74 32.89
C GLN A 547 3.00 -4.39 31.51
N VAL A 548 2.97 -5.35 30.58
CA VAL A 548 2.34 -5.19 29.27
C VAL A 548 0.87 -4.81 29.44
N TRP A 549 0.13 -5.53 30.30
CA TRP A 549 -1.26 -5.21 30.62
C TRP A 549 -1.42 -3.77 31.14
N GLN A 550 -0.59 -3.38 32.11
CA GLN A 550 -0.65 -2.02 32.67
C GLN A 550 -0.44 -0.96 31.58
N TRP A 551 0.51 -1.13 30.68
CA TRP A 551 0.76 -0.18 29.60
C TRP A 551 -0.42 -0.11 28.62
N LEU A 552 -1.03 -1.25 28.29
CA LEU A 552 -2.25 -1.28 27.48
C LEU A 552 -3.39 -0.51 28.17
N GLU A 553 -3.55 -0.63 29.48
CA GLU A 553 -4.55 0.15 30.23
C GLU A 553 -4.17 1.64 30.33
N ASP A 554 -2.88 1.97 30.34
CA ASP A 554 -2.35 3.36 30.31
C ASP A 554 -2.47 4.02 28.92
N GLY A 555 -3.09 3.36 27.95
CA GLY A 555 -3.32 3.92 26.62
C GLY A 555 -2.24 3.58 25.59
N ALA A 556 -1.31 2.67 25.88
CA ALA A 556 -0.21 2.35 24.98
C ALA A 556 -0.70 1.85 23.61
N TYR A 557 0.09 2.16 22.58
CA TYR A 557 -0.03 1.51 21.27
C TYR A 557 0.87 0.28 21.26
N PHE A 558 0.38 -0.79 20.64
CA PHE A 558 1.05 -2.06 20.50
C PHE A 558 1.29 -2.36 19.02
N TYR A 559 2.55 -2.54 18.65
CA TYR A 559 2.97 -2.75 17.28
C TYR A 559 3.65 -4.11 17.12
N VAL A 560 3.33 -4.81 16.04
CA VAL A 560 3.98 -6.08 15.67
C VAL A 560 4.50 -5.98 14.25
N CYS A 561 5.78 -6.30 14.02
CA CYS A 561 6.36 -6.33 12.69
C CYS A 561 7.23 -7.57 12.48
N GLY A 562 7.18 -8.16 11.29
CA GLY A 562 7.97 -9.34 10.90
C GLY A 562 7.13 -10.47 10.30
N ASP A 563 7.48 -11.72 10.63
CA ASP A 563 6.86 -12.92 10.04
C ASP A 563 5.35 -13.03 10.33
N ALA A 564 4.54 -12.98 9.26
CA ALA A 564 3.09 -13.13 9.35
C ALA A 564 2.66 -14.59 9.63
N SER A 565 3.47 -15.57 9.21
CA SER A 565 3.05 -16.97 9.15
C SER A 565 2.96 -17.62 10.52
N GLN A 566 3.91 -17.34 11.42
CA GLN A 566 4.03 -17.93 12.75
C GLN A 566 4.14 -16.86 13.85
N MET A 567 5.11 -15.94 13.74
CA MET A 567 5.44 -15.01 14.83
C MET A 567 4.25 -14.12 15.21
N ALA A 568 3.56 -13.55 14.23
CA ALA A 568 2.39 -12.70 14.47
C ALA A 568 1.26 -13.45 15.20
N LYS A 569 1.05 -14.73 14.88
CA LYS A 569 0.04 -15.59 15.53
C LYS A 569 0.42 -15.91 16.96
N ASP A 570 1.68 -16.26 17.20
CA ASP A 570 2.19 -16.55 18.54
C ASP A 570 2.13 -15.32 19.47
N VAL A 571 2.47 -14.14 18.95
CA VAL A 571 2.34 -12.88 19.68
C VAL A 571 0.88 -12.57 19.99
N HIS A 572 -0.02 -12.74 19.01
CA HIS A 572 -1.45 -12.54 19.23
C HIS A 572 -2.01 -13.49 20.30
N GLN A 573 -1.63 -14.77 20.26
CA GLN A 573 -2.03 -15.74 21.26
C GLN A 573 -1.49 -15.41 22.65
N ALA A 574 -0.23 -14.95 22.74
CA ALA A 574 0.36 -14.49 24.00
C ALA A 574 -0.40 -13.28 24.54
N LEU A 575 -0.81 -12.34 23.67
CA LEU A 575 -1.64 -11.21 24.09
C LEU A 575 -2.98 -11.69 24.69
N LEU A 576 -3.68 -12.61 24.03
CA LEU A 576 -4.93 -13.18 24.54
C LEU A 576 -4.75 -13.81 25.93
N THR A 577 -3.65 -14.55 26.13
CA THR A 577 -3.31 -15.14 27.43
C THR A 577 -3.06 -14.05 28.48
N LEU A 578 -2.28 -13.03 28.15
CA LEU A 578 -2.01 -11.86 29.00
C LEU A 578 -3.31 -11.17 29.46
N VAL A 579 -4.24 -10.95 28.52
CA VAL A 579 -5.48 -10.21 28.77
C VAL A 579 -6.40 -11.02 29.68
N GLN A 580 -6.45 -12.34 29.49
CA GLN A 580 -7.19 -13.23 30.37
C GLN A 580 -6.60 -13.23 31.79
N GLN A 581 -5.29 -13.40 31.91
CA GLN A 581 -4.60 -13.54 33.20
C GLN A 581 -4.57 -12.25 34.01
N HIS A 582 -4.26 -11.12 33.37
CA HIS A 582 -4.05 -9.84 34.05
C HIS A 582 -5.25 -8.89 33.97
N GLY A 583 -6.08 -9.03 32.93
CA GLY A 583 -7.32 -8.28 32.79
C GLY A 583 -8.55 -8.95 33.43
N ASN A 584 -8.39 -10.17 33.98
CA ASN A 584 -9.48 -10.98 34.54
C ASN A 584 -10.66 -11.13 33.58
N LYS A 585 -10.34 -11.37 32.30
CA LYS A 585 -11.30 -11.57 31.21
C LYS A 585 -11.37 -13.05 30.85
N ASN A 586 -12.52 -13.50 30.38
CA ASN A 586 -12.62 -14.81 29.71
C ASN A 586 -12.10 -14.71 28.26
N ALA A 587 -12.05 -15.85 27.55
CA ALA A 587 -11.53 -15.90 26.18
C ALA A 587 -12.26 -14.96 25.20
N GLU A 588 -13.59 -14.96 25.21
CA GLU A 588 -14.40 -14.08 24.33
C GLU A 588 -14.17 -12.60 24.63
N GLN A 589 -14.08 -12.24 25.90
CA GLN A 589 -13.79 -10.86 26.34
C GLN A 589 -12.37 -10.43 26.00
N ALA A 590 -11.40 -11.35 25.97
CA ALA A 590 -10.03 -11.05 25.57
C ALA A 590 -9.93 -10.78 24.06
N GLU A 591 -10.60 -11.59 23.25
CA GLU A 591 -10.72 -11.34 21.80
C GLU A 591 -11.38 -9.99 21.53
N GLN A 592 -12.50 -9.72 22.19
CA GLN A 592 -13.21 -8.45 22.07
C GLN A 592 -12.32 -7.26 22.47
N TYR A 593 -11.52 -7.39 23.53
CA TYR A 593 -10.59 -6.35 23.96
C TYR A 593 -9.51 -6.06 22.91
N LEU A 594 -8.91 -7.10 22.31
CA LEU A 594 -7.92 -6.91 21.24
C LEU A 594 -8.56 -6.35 19.97
N ALA A 595 -9.79 -6.75 19.64
CA ALA A 595 -10.56 -6.17 18.54
C ALA A 595 -10.84 -4.67 18.77
N GLU A 596 -11.18 -4.27 20.00
CA GLU A 596 -11.35 -2.87 20.39
C GLU A 596 -10.05 -2.08 20.27
N LEU A 597 -8.90 -2.66 20.65
CA LEU A 597 -7.60 -2.03 20.44
C LEU A 597 -7.28 -1.84 18.95
N ARG A 598 -7.56 -2.84 18.09
CA ARG A 598 -7.40 -2.70 16.64
C ARG A 598 -8.29 -1.60 16.08
N LYS A 599 -9.57 -1.57 16.49
CA LYS A 599 -10.54 -0.53 16.10
C LYS A 599 -10.10 0.87 16.54
N ALA A 600 -9.51 0.97 17.73
CA ALA A 600 -8.94 2.21 18.23
C ALA A 600 -7.60 2.58 17.56
N LYS A 601 -7.14 1.80 16.56
CA LYS A 601 -5.82 1.93 15.92
C LYS A 601 -4.66 1.82 16.92
N ARG A 602 -4.85 1.15 18.06
CA ARG A 602 -3.86 0.95 19.13
C ARG A 602 -3.19 -0.41 19.10
N TYR A 603 -3.68 -1.36 18.29
CA TYR A 603 -2.98 -2.60 17.97
C TYR A 603 -2.77 -2.67 16.46
N GLN A 604 -1.54 -2.44 16.01
CA GLN A 604 -1.16 -2.32 14.60
C GLN A 604 -0.14 -3.40 14.21
N LYS A 605 -0.22 -3.90 12.96
CA LYS A 605 0.64 -4.95 12.43
C LYS A 605 1.23 -4.54 11.09
N ASP A 606 2.53 -4.74 10.91
CA ASP A 606 3.23 -4.68 9.63
C ASP A 606 3.95 -6.02 9.40
N VAL A 607 3.18 -7.01 8.95
CA VAL A 607 3.64 -8.40 8.85
C VAL A 607 3.56 -8.89 7.42
N TYR A 608 4.54 -9.72 7.03
CA TYR A 608 4.75 -10.18 5.66
C TYR A 608 5.16 -11.65 5.58
#